data_AF-A0AAI8XIW8-F1
#
_entry.id   AF-A0AAI8XIW8-F1
#
_cell.length_a   1.000
_cell.length_b   1.000
_cell.length_c   1.000
_cell.angle_alpha   90.00
_cell.angle_beta   90.00
_cell.angle_gamma   90.00
#
_symmetry.space_group_name_H-M   'P 1'
#
loop_
_entity.id
_entity.type
_entity.pdbx_description
1 polymer ?
#
loop_
_entity_poly.entity_id
_entity_poly.type
_entity_poly.pdbx_seq_one_letter_code
_entity_poly.pdbx_strand_id
1 'polypeptide(L)'
;MGDATITAKTIGNPSGGMADDPWPAGHPAEGERVAIFAYDVTSVDGVSENIRTYHVAPVDVATEGAITQPTADPQGVTVQWIGCGAGTVVRPAAVLLGHERLTSDPDRADAMVQCKVKPDDPRIT
;
A
#
# COMPACT_ATOMS: atom_id res chain seq x y z
N MET A 1 -17.33 -16.57 -8.90
CA MET A 1 -15.98 -16.46 -8.32
C MET A 1 -15.79 -14.97 -8.13
N GLY A 2 -15.95 -14.48 -6.89
CA GLY A 2 -16.05 -13.04 -6.63
C GLY A 2 -14.75 -12.35 -7.00
N ASP A 3 -14.84 -11.22 -7.71
CA ASP A 3 -13.72 -10.32 -7.94
C ASP A 3 -13.30 -9.73 -6.60
N ALA A 4 -12.45 -10.44 -5.87
CA ALA A 4 -12.01 -10.01 -4.57
C ALA A 4 -11.00 -8.86 -4.75
N THR A 5 -11.32 -7.73 -4.12
CA THR A 5 -10.52 -6.49 -4.20
C THR A 5 -9.87 -6.25 -2.86
N ILE A 6 -8.63 -5.79 -2.86
CA ILE A 6 -7.95 -5.31 -1.66
C ILE A 6 -8.06 -3.80 -1.53
N THR A 7 -8.05 -3.31 -0.30
CA THR A 7 -7.78 -1.90 0.00
C THR A 7 -6.28 -1.72 0.14
N ALA A 8 -5.70 -0.76 -0.59
CA ALA A 8 -4.28 -0.49 -0.55
C ALA A 8 -4.00 1.01 -0.47
N LYS A 9 -2.90 1.38 0.21
CA LYS A 9 -2.44 2.76 0.32
C LYS A 9 -1.65 3.16 -0.94
N THR A 10 -1.84 4.39 -1.41
CA THR A 10 -1.10 4.96 -2.55
C THR A 10 0.25 5.54 -2.12
N ILE A 11 0.44 5.79 -0.83
CA ILE A 11 1.72 6.13 -0.24
C ILE A 11 2.41 4.89 0.33
N GLY A 12 3.72 4.94 0.46
CA GLY A 12 4.54 3.90 1.05
C GLY A 12 5.03 2.90 0.02
N ASN A 13 6.35 2.69 -0.07
CA ASN A 13 6.92 1.64 -0.91
C ASN A 13 8.29 1.18 -0.35
N PRO A 14 8.82 0.03 -0.82
CA PRO A 14 10.07 -0.50 -0.31
C PRO A 14 11.31 0.39 -0.52
N SER A 15 11.32 1.23 -1.56
CA SER A 15 12.45 2.10 -1.91
C SER A 15 12.46 3.40 -1.12
N GLY A 16 11.29 3.99 -0.85
CA GLY A 16 11.12 5.28 -0.16
C GLY A 16 10.63 5.19 1.29
N GLY A 17 10.21 4.01 1.75
CA GLY A 17 9.61 3.81 3.07
C GLY A 17 8.14 4.23 3.13
N MET A 18 7.54 4.25 4.33
CA MET A 18 6.08 4.39 4.55
C MET A 18 5.48 5.76 4.18
N ALA A 19 6.30 6.81 4.12
CA ALA A 19 5.85 8.18 3.89
C ALA A 19 6.07 8.65 2.45
N ASP A 20 6.68 7.82 1.60
CA ASP A 20 6.98 8.18 0.22
C ASP A 20 5.72 8.16 -0.66
N ASP A 21 5.57 9.15 -1.53
CA ASP A 21 4.54 9.19 -2.56
C ASP A 21 5.19 8.92 -3.92
N PRO A 22 5.08 7.69 -4.46
CA PRO A 22 5.75 7.33 -5.70
C PRO A 22 5.01 7.81 -6.95
N TRP A 23 3.85 8.48 -6.79
CA TRP A 23 2.95 8.77 -7.89
C TRP A 23 3.14 10.18 -8.47
N PRO A 24 3.06 10.33 -9.80
CA PRO A 24 2.78 11.63 -10.39
C PRO A 24 1.36 12.09 -10.04
N ALA A 25 1.13 13.40 -10.10
CA ALA A 25 -0.17 13.99 -9.76
C ALA A 25 -1.32 13.37 -10.58
N GLY A 26 -2.39 12.96 -9.88
CA GLY A 26 -3.58 12.35 -10.50
C GLY A 26 -3.53 10.82 -10.62
N HIS A 27 -2.48 10.17 -10.13
CA HIS A 27 -2.31 8.72 -10.11
C HIS A 27 -2.35 8.15 -8.68
N PRO A 28 -2.67 6.87 -8.49
CA PRO A 28 -3.14 5.92 -9.50
C PRO A 28 -4.61 6.19 -9.92
N ALA A 29 -4.89 6.07 -11.22
CA ALA A 29 -6.22 6.25 -11.80
C ALA A 29 -6.99 4.91 -11.89
N GLU A 30 -8.31 5.00 -12.09
CA GLU A 30 -9.12 3.80 -12.35
C GLU A 30 -8.67 3.08 -13.63
N GLY A 31 -8.58 1.74 -13.58
CA GLY A 31 -8.10 0.91 -14.67
C GLY A 31 -6.57 0.87 -14.82
N GLU A 32 -5.83 1.65 -14.02
CA GLU A 32 -4.38 1.67 -14.08
C GLU A 32 -3.76 0.39 -13.48
N ARG A 33 -2.68 -0.07 -14.13
CA ARG A 33 -1.87 -1.20 -13.66
C ARG A 33 -0.92 -0.71 -12.57
N VAL A 34 -0.83 -1.45 -11.48
CA VAL A 34 -0.03 -1.08 -10.31
C VAL A 34 0.75 -2.26 -9.76
N ALA A 35 1.90 -1.98 -9.16
CA ALA A 35 2.61 -2.93 -8.32
C ALA A 35 1.97 -2.97 -6.93
N ILE A 36 1.91 -4.14 -6.31
CA ILE A 36 1.33 -4.35 -4.97
C ILE A 36 2.43 -4.78 -4.02
N PHE A 37 2.51 -4.12 -2.87
CA PHE A 37 3.42 -4.44 -1.78
C PHE A 37 2.65 -4.67 -0.49
N ALA A 38 3.13 -5.59 0.33
CA ALA A 38 2.69 -5.77 1.71
C ALA A 38 3.76 -5.23 2.64
N TYR A 39 3.33 -4.38 3.57
CA TYR A 39 4.11 -3.98 4.74
C TYR A 39 3.64 -4.83 5.92
N ASP A 40 4.51 -5.75 6.35
CA ASP A 40 4.22 -6.69 7.41
C ASP A 40 4.90 -6.22 8.71
N VAL A 41 4.09 -5.95 9.73
CA VAL A 41 4.55 -5.79 11.11
C VAL A 41 4.55 -7.18 11.74
N THR A 42 5.76 -7.65 12.05
CA THR A 42 6.03 -9.01 12.55
C THR A 42 6.26 -9.07 14.05
N SER A 43 6.60 -7.94 14.68
CA SER A 43 6.59 -7.80 16.14
C SER A 43 6.45 -6.35 16.60
N VAL A 44 5.97 -6.16 17.83
CA VAL A 44 5.92 -4.89 18.57
C VAL A 44 6.46 -5.14 19.98
N ASP A 45 7.48 -4.38 20.39
CA ASP A 45 8.17 -4.54 21.68
C ASP A 45 8.66 -5.98 21.94
N GLY A 46 9.06 -6.67 20.88
CA GLY A 46 9.51 -8.07 20.94
C GLY A 46 8.40 -9.11 21.03
N VAL A 47 7.12 -8.70 21.04
CA VAL A 47 5.96 -9.58 20.96
C VAL A 47 5.59 -9.82 19.50
N SER A 48 5.47 -11.07 19.08
CA SER A 48 5.10 -11.41 17.71
C SER A 48 3.72 -10.89 17.34
N GLU A 49 3.65 -10.23 16.19
CA GLU A 49 2.43 -9.66 15.60
C GLU A 49 2.25 -10.18 14.17
N ASN A 50 1.03 -10.04 13.65
CA ASN A 50 0.72 -10.36 12.26
C ASN A 50 -0.22 -9.30 11.68
N ILE A 51 0.30 -8.10 11.53
CA ILE A 51 -0.44 -6.97 10.95
C ILE A 51 0.13 -6.71 9.56
N ARG A 52 -0.74 -6.75 8.55
CA ARG A 52 -0.38 -6.53 7.14
C ARG A 52 -1.15 -5.35 6.57
N THR A 53 -0.44 -4.40 5.99
CA THR A 53 -1.04 -3.33 5.18
C THR A 53 -0.57 -3.42 3.74
N TYR A 54 -1.47 -3.18 2.79
CA TYR A 54 -1.14 -3.19 1.37
C TYR A 54 -0.86 -1.78 0.87
N HIS A 55 0.10 -1.68 -0.03
CA HIS A 55 0.57 -0.45 -0.64
C HIS A 55 0.71 -0.65 -2.15
N VAL A 56 0.56 0.42 -2.92
CA VAL A 56 0.74 0.40 -4.37
C VAL A 56 1.74 1.44 -4.83
N ALA A 57 2.49 1.07 -5.87
CA ALA A 57 3.39 1.96 -6.59
C ALA A 57 3.26 1.70 -8.11
N PRO A 58 3.93 2.50 -8.96
CA PRO A 58 3.98 2.29 -10.40
C PRO A 58 4.30 0.83 -10.79
N VAL A 59 3.69 0.33 -11.88
CA VAL A 59 3.76 -1.09 -12.25
C VAL A 59 5.18 -1.59 -12.59
N ASP A 60 6.07 -0.69 -13.00
CA ASP A 60 7.47 -1.00 -13.33
C ASP A 60 8.28 -1.51 -12.13
N VAL A 61 7.79 -1.31 -10.90
CA VAL A 61 8.40 -1.86 -9.68
C VAL A 61 7.77 -3.17 -9.20
N ALA A 62 6.87 -3.79 -9.98
CA ALA A 62 6.21 -5.03 -9.60
C ALA A 62 7.22 -6.18 -9.39
N THR A 63 7.13 -6.83 -8.24
CA THR A 63 7.99 -7.95 -7.84
C THR A 63 7.23 -8.88 -6.90
N GLU A 64 7.72 -10.10 -6.74
CA GLU A 64 7.14 -11.12 -5.85
C GLU A 64 8.15 -11.59 -4.81
N GLY A 65 7.67 -11.83 -3.58
CA GLY A 65 8.48 -12.38 -2.49
C GLY A 65 9.09 -11.33 -1.57
N ALA A 66 10.00 -11.77 -0.68
CA ALA A 66 10.61 -10.88 0.30
C ALA A 66 11.49 -9.82 -0.39
N ILE A 67 11.21 -8.54 -0.11
CA ILE A 67 11.98 -7.41 -0.66
C ILE A 67 13.01 -6.92 0.35
N THR A 68 12.62 -6.78 1.61
CA THR A 68 13.52 -6.38 2.69
C THR A 68 13.66 -7.48 3.72
N GLN A 69 14.79 -7.50 4.43
CA GLN A 69 14.90 -8.30 5.64
C GLN A 69 14.09 -7.65 6.78
N PRO A 70 13.56 -8.44 7.73
CA PRO A 70 12.94 -7.92 8.93
C PRO A 70 13.88 -6.96 9.65
N THR A 71 13.41 -5.73 9.87
CA THR A 71 14.20 -4.67 10.50
C THR A 71 13.40 -4.08 11.66
N ALA A 72 14.03 -3.98 12.82
CA ALA A 72 13.46 -3.31 13.98
C ALA A 72 13.63 -1.79 13.83
N ASP A 73 12.54 -1.05 13.99
CA ASP A 73 12.57 0.40 14.09
C ASP A 73 12.90 0.85 15.53
N PRO A 74 13.24 2.14 15.73
CA PRO A 74 13.52 2.68 17.07
C PRO A 74 12.33 2.65 18.04
N GLN A 75 11.11 2.42 17.55
CA GLN A 75 9.91 2.31 18.38
C GLN A 75 9.60 0.86 18.78
N GLY A 76 10.52 -0.07 18.52
CA GLY A 76 10.36 -1.47 18.90
C GLY A 76 9.48 -2.28 17.94
N VAL A 77 9.15 -1.75 16.77
CA VAL A 77 8.34 -2.43 15.75
C VAL A 77 9.27 -3.10 14.75
N THR A 78 9.12 -4.42 14.53
CA THR A 78 9.86 -5.13 13.48
C THR A 78 9.00 -5.27 12.24
N VAL A 79 9.53 -4.78 11.12
CA VAL A 79 8.78 -4.69 9.86
C VAL A 79 9.53 -5.30 8.70
N GLN A 80 8.81 -5.73 7.68
CA GLN A 80 9.36 -6.14 6.40
C GLN A 80 8.44 -5.76 5.24
N TRP A 81 9.03 -5.57 4.06
CA TRP A 81 8.30 -5.40 2.81
C TRP A 81 8.31 -6.68 1.99
N ILE A 82 7.15 -7.04 1.45
CA ILE A 82 6.96 -8.19 0.57
C ILE A 82 6.30 -7.71 -0.73
N GLY A 83 6.86 -8.12 -1.86
CA GLY A 83 6.27 -7.96 -3.18
C GLY A 83 5.14 -8.95 -3.38
N CYS A 84 3.99 -8.44 -3.79
CA CYS A 84 2.78 -9.22 -4.06
C CYS A 84 2.45 -9.28 -5.56
N GLY A 85 3.38 -8.89 -6.44
CA GLY A 85 3.15 -8.82 -7.88
C GLY A 85 2.36 -7.58 -8.27
N ALA A 86 1.46 -7.72 -9.25
CA ALA A 86 0.72 -6.61 -9.85
C ALA A 86 -0.80 -6.76 -9.72
N GLY A 87 -1.51 -5.66 -9.98
CA GLY A 87 -2.96 -5.64 -10.04
C GLY A 87 -3.48 -4.45 -10.85
N THR A 88 -4.79 -4.28 -10.82
CA THR A 88 -5.48 -3.20 -11.53
C THR A 88 -6.34 -2.40 -10.55
N VAL A 89 -6.23 -1.08 -10.59
CA VAL A 89 -7.03 -0.19 -9.74
C VAL A 89 -8.48 -0.24 -10.22
N VAL A 90 -9.39 -0.58 -9.32
CA VAL A 90 -10.84 -0.61 -9.58
C VAL A 90 -11.57 0.55 -8.92
N ARG A 91 -10.92 1.24 -7.98
CA ARG A 91 -11.38 2.50 -7.43
C ARG A 91 -10.16 3.32 -7.02
N PRO A 92 -9.92 4.49 -7.63
CA PRO A 92 -8.80 5.34 -7.26
C PRO A 92 -8.98 5.86 -5.83
N ALA A 93 -7.90 6.38 -5.25
CA ALA A 93 -8.01 7.13 -4.01
C ALA A 93 -8.91 8.36 -4.22
N ALA A 94 -9.59 8.79 -3.16
CA ALA A 94 -10.41 10.00 -3.24
C ALA A 94 -9.48 11.15 -3.63
N VAL A 95 -9.62 11.61 -4.87
CA VAL A 95 -8.71 12.56 -5.51
C VAL A 95 -8.51 13.75 -4.56
N LEU A 96 -7.25 14.08 -4.27
CA LEU A 96 -6.83 15.43 -3.90
C LEU A 96 -7.12 16.34 -5.11
N LEU A 97 -8.40 16.56 -5.42
CA LEU A 97 -8.82 17.56 -6.40
C LEU A 97 -8.34 18.87 -5.79
N GLY A 98 -7.35 19.47 -6.46
CA GLY A 98 -6.51 20.53 -5.92
C GLY A 98 -7.28 21.50 -5.03
N HIS A 99 -6.78 21.66 -3.80
CA HIS A 99 -7.20 22.61 -2.75
C HIS A 99 -8.19 22.17 -1.67
N GLU A 100 -8.61 20.91 -1.55
CA GLU A 100 -9.40 20.50 -0.39
C GLU A 100 -8.56 19.92 0.76
N ARG A 101 -8.26 20.85 1.68
CA ARG A 101 -7.87 20.74 3.10
C ARG A 101 -7.47 19.34 3.60
N LEU A 102 -6.20 19.26 4.03
CA LEU A 102 -5.79 18.50 5.23
C LEU A 102 -6.94 18.54 6.24
N THR A 103 -7.68 17.45 6.30
CA THR A 103 -8.79 17.30 7.22
C THR A 103 -8.22 16.79 8.53
N SER A 104 -8.59 17.43 9.64
CA SER A 104 -8.21 16.96 10.97
C SER A 104 -8.98 15.69 11.39
N ASP A 105 -9.84 15.19 10.50
CA ASP A 105 -10.58 13.95 10.65
C ASP A 105 -9.71 12.78 10.14
N PRO A 106 -9.22 11.89 11.02
CA PRO A 106 -8.31 10.82 10.64
C PRO A 106 -8.94 9.81 9.66
N ASP A 107 -10.26 9.58 9.75
CA ASP A 107 -10.95 8.65 8.85
C ASP A 107 -11.01 9.20 7.43
N ARG A 108 -11.15 10.52 7.30
CA ARG A 108 -11.08 11.19 6.00
C ARG A 108 -9.65 11.27 5.46
N ALA A 109 -8.65 11.41 6.32
CA ALA A 109 -7.25 11.42 5.90
C ALA A 109 -6.81 10.06 5.32
N ASP A 110 -7.23 8.95 5.94
CA ASP A 110 -6.95 7.61 5.42
C ASP A 110 -7.64 7.37 4.06
N ALA A 111 -8.86 7.87 3.87
CA ALA A 111 -9.59 7.76 2.61
C ALA A 111 -8.89 8.50 1.44
N MET A 112 -8.11 9.54 1.72
CA MET A 112 -7.37 10.31 0.70
C MET A 112 -6.16 9.56 0.13
N VAL A 113 -5.69 8.52 0.82
CA VAL A 113 -4.54 7.70 0.39
C VAL A 113 -4.94 6.25 0.12
N GLN A 114 -6.22 5.88 0.22
CA GLN A 114 -6.67 4.51 0.01
C GLN A 114 -7.36 4.31 -1.34
N CYS A 115 -6.85 3.38 -2.13
CA CYS A 115 -7.47 2.90 -3.35
C CYS A 115 -7.99 1.46 -3.18
N LYS A 116 -8.81 1.00 -4.13
CA LYS A 116 -9.14 -0.42 -4.28
C LYS A 116 -8.47 -0.99 -5.51
N VAL A 117 -7.89 -2.16 -5.34
CA VAL A 117 -7.14 -2.87 -6.38
C VAL A 117 -7.70 -4.28 -6.50
N LYS A 118 -7.83 -4.76 -7.74
CA LYS A 118 -8.02 -6.17 -8.06
C LYS A 118 -6.63 -6.76 -8.34
N PRO A 119 -6.07 -7.59 -7.46
CA PRO A 119 -4.80 -8.25 -7.72
C PRO A 119 -4.91 -9.22 -8.90
N ASP A 120 -3.82 -9.44 -9.62
CA ASP A 120 -3.78 -10.47 -10.66
C ASP A 120 -3.78 -11.88 -10.05
N ASP A 121 -3.12 -12.03 -8.90
CA ASP A 121 -3.09 -13.27 -8.13
C ASP A 121 -4.25 -13.30 -7.11
N PRO A 122 -5.22 -14.21 -7.25
CA PRO A 122 -6.36 -14.32 -6.34
C PRO A 122 -6.00 -14.82 -4.93
N ARG A 123 -4.74 -15.17 -4.65
CA ARG A 123 -4.28 -15.58 -3.31
C ARG A 123 -4.01 -14.40 -2.36
N ILE A 124 -4.05 -13.18 -2.87
CA ILE A 124 -3.74 -11.94 -2.12
C ILE A 124 -4.98 -11.43 -1.36
N THR A 125 -6.16 -11.98 -1.65
CA THR A 125 -7.47 -11.57 -1.11
C THR A 125 -7.98 -12.43 0.03
#